data_AF-A0A7X9JXE9-F1
#
_entry.id   AF-A0A7X9JXE9-F1
#
_cell.length_a   1.000
_cell.length_b   1.000
_cell.length_c   1.000
_cell.angle_alpha   90.00
_cell.angle_beta   90.00
_cell.angle_gamma   90.00
#
_symmetry.space_group_name_H-M   'P 1'
#
loop_
_entity.id
_entity.type
_entity.pdbx_description
1 polymer ?
#
loop_
_entity_poly.entity_id
_entity_poly.type
_entity_poly.pdbx_seq_one_letter_code
_entity_poly.pdbx_strand_id
1 'polypeptide(L)'
;MFSAGSVALTIFLLILFAGIYLTLFDLLGTVVIFLDVLFYSLFHGFDQISGVIIVFLLFITIAAETVDFFLVEKGALQPVITKKKLGVTAISAVAGAFIMAPLWGGPGIWGGFFLGGLATLMIMEIFRKKKLKYHYHASNRDIFTLAIRKFFKGVIALFMVAVSLSHIYS
;
A
#
# COMPACT_ATOMS: atom_id res chain seq x y z
N MET A 1 22.86 4.55 -21.71
CA MET A 1 21.73 5.46 -22.02
C MET A 1 20.46 4.73 -21.63
N PHE A 2 19.65 5.27 -20.73
CA PHE A 2 18.35 4.66 -20.40
C PHE A 2 17.41 4.84 -21.60
N SER A 3 16.70 3.79 -22.00
CA SER A 3 15.66 3.90 -23.03
C SER A 3 14.43 4.59 -22.43
N ALA A 4 13.64 5.30 -23.26
CA ALA A 4 12.37 5.91 -22.82
C ALA A 4 11.46 4.87 -22.12
N GLY A 5 11.46 3.62 -22.60
CA GLY A 5 10.71 2.52 -21.98
C GLY A 5 11.20 2.15 -20.58
N SER A 6 12.52 2.17 -20.32
CA SER A 6 13.05 1.84 -18.99
C SER A 6 12.77 2.95 -17.98
N VAL A 7 12.73 4.21 -18.44
CA VAL A 7 12.34 5.35 -17.60
C VAL A 7 10.86 5.27 -17.21
N ALA A 8 9.99 4.99 -18.18
CA ALA A 8 8.55 4.82 -17.94
C ALA A 8 8.26 3.70 -16.93
N LEU A 9 8.92 2.55 -17.10
CA LEU A 9 8.80 1.41 -16.18
C LEU A 9 9.30 1.75 -14.77
N THR A 10 10.40 2.50 -14.66
CA THR A 10 10.94 2.92 -13.35
C THR A 10 9.95 3.83 -12.63
N ILE A 11 9.35 4.80 -13.34
CA ILE A 11 8.34 5.70 -12.79
C ILE A 11 7.11 4.91 -12.33
N PHE A 12 6.62 3.98 -13.16
CA PHE A 12 5.53 3.08 -12.82
C PHE A 12 5.82 2.29 -11.52
N LEU A 13 6.98 1.64 -11.41
CA LEU A 13 7.35 0.92 -10.19
C LEU A 13 7.38 1.84 -8.96
N LEU A 14 7.95 3.05 -9.07
CA LEU A 14 7.99 4.01 -7.97
C LEU A 14 6.59 4.42 -7.51
N ILE A 15 5.66 4.62 -8.44
CA ILE A 15 4.27 4.98 -8.13
C ILE A 15 3.54 3.79 -7.48
N LEU A 16 3.79 2.54 -7.92
CA LEU A 16 3.26 1.35 -7.24
C LEU A 16 3.73 1.26 -5.78
N PHE A 17 5.03 1.46 -5.51
CA PHE A 17 5.55 1.49 -4.14
C PHE A 17 4.93 2.64 -3.33
N ALA A 18 4.79 3.81 -3.92
CA ALA A 18 4.11 4.94 -3.29
C ALA A 18 2.65 4.61 -2.97
N GLY A 19 1.94 3.95 -3.88
CA GLY A 19 0.56 3.48 -3.68
C GLY A 19 0.43 2.51 -2.52
N ILE A 20 1.28 1.48 -2.47
CA ILE A 20 1.35 0.54 -1.32
C ILE A 20 1.60 1.33 -0.03
N TYR A 21 2.57 2.24 -0.04
CA TYR A 21 2.92 3.04 1.12
C TYR A 21 1.76 3.90 1.62
N LEU A 22 1.02 4.54 0.71
CA LEU A 22 -0.13 5.39 1.01
C LEU A 22 -1.26 4.59 1.67
N THR A 23 -1.44 3.30 1.35
CA THR A 23 -2.46 2.47 2.01
C THR A 23 -2.23 2.34 3.52
N LEU A 24 -0.97 2.42 3.98
CA LEU A 24 -0.64 2.37 5.41
C LEU A 24 -1.19 3.59 6.18
N PHE A 25 -1.41 4.72 5.51
CA PHE A 25 -1.81 5.99 6.13
C PHE A 25 -3.28 6.35 5.93
N ASP A 26 -4.14 5.43 5.50
CA ASP A 26 -5.56 5.70 5.18
C ASP A 26 -5.72 6.71 4.04
N LEU A 27 -4.71 6.82 3.18
CA LEU A 27 -4.78 7.58 1.95
C LEU A 27 -5.30 6.68 0.82
N LEU A 28 -5.69 7.30 -0.29
CA LEU A 28 -6.25 6.65 -1.49
C LEU A 28 -5.19 5.85 -2.29
N GLY A 29 -4.41 5.02 -1.61
CA GLY A 29 -3.30 4.28 -2.20
C GLY A 29 -3.74 3.28 -3.27
N THR A 30 -4.92 2.66 -3.12
CA THR A 30 -5.45 1.73 -4.14
C THR A 30 -5.90 2.47 -5.39
N VAL A 31 -6.38 3.71 -5.25
CA VAL A 31 -6.71 4.60 -6.37
C VAL A 31 -5.44 5.03 -7.10
N VAL A 32 -4.37 5.36 -6.35
CA VAL A 32 -3.08 5.71 -6.95
C VAL A 32 -2.52 4.54 -7.78
N ILE A 33 -2.57 3.31 -7.26
CA ILE A 33 -2.17 2.11 -8.01
C ILE A 33 -3.02 1.94 -9.27
N PHE A 34 -4.34 2.07 -9.16
CA PHE A 34 -5.22 1.95 -10.32
C PHE A 34 -4.93 3.00 -11.39
N LEU A 35 -4.79 4.27 -10.99
CA LEU A 35 -4.51 5.37 -11.93
C LEU A 35 -3.17 5.16 -12.63
N ASP A 36 -2.15 4.72 -11.90
CA ASP A 36 -0.83 4.42 -12.46
C ASP A 36 -0.92 3.35 -13.55
N VAL A 37 -1.62 2.25 -13.28
CA VAL A 37 -1.85 1.15 -14.23
C VAL A 37 -2.67 1.61 -15.44
N LEU A 38 -3.70 2.43 -15.22
CA LEU A 38 -4.52 3.01 -16.27
C LEU A 38 -3.67 3.88 -17.21
N PHE A 39 -2.89 4.81 -16.66
CA PHE A 39 -2.02 5.68 -17.45
C PHE A 39 -0.96 4.87 -18.19
N TYR A 40 -0.32 3.91 -17.52
CA TYR A 40 0.69 3.06 -18.14
C TYR A 40 0.12 2.31 -19.37
N SER A 41 -1.08 1.76 -19.24
CA SER A 41 -1.76 1.06 -20.33
C SER A 41 -2.16 2.00 -21.49
N LEU A 42 -2.66 3.21 -21.18
CA LEU A 42 -3.00 4.21 -22.19
C LEU A 42 -1.80 4.61 -23.05
N PHE A 43 -0.62 4.77 -22.45
CA PHE A 43 0.60 5.13 -23.17
C PHE A 43 1.19 3.97 -24.00
N HIS A 44 0.92 2.72 -23.64
CA HIS A 44 1.39 1.52 -24.34
C HIS A 44 0.29 0.84 -25.18
N GLY A 45 -0.82 1.54 -25.43
CA GLY A 45 -1.86 1.08 -26.38
C GLY A 45 -2.64 -0.16 -25.94
N PHE A 46 -2.70 -0.49 -24.65
CA PHE A 46 -3.29 -1.73 -24.12
C PHE A 46 -2.64 -3.04 -24.60
N ASP A 47 -1.51 -2.99 -25.30
CA ASP A 47 -0.81 -4.18 -25.79
C ASP A 47 -0.38 -5.11 -24.64
N GLN A 48 -0.02 -4.53 -23.49
CA GLN A 48 0.43 -5.26 -22.30
C GLN A 48 -0.68 -5.47 -21.26
N ILE A 49 -1.66 -4.56 -21.18
CA ILE A 49 -2.73 -4.61 -20.17
C ILE A 49 -4.07 -4.41 -20.85
N SER A 50 -4.81 -5.52 -21.00
CA SER A 50 -6.16 -5.52 -21.56
C SER A 50 -7.13 -4.64 -20.76
N GLY A 51 -8.07 -4.00 -21.46
CA GLY A 51 -9.15 -3.21 -20.85
C GLY A 51 -9.98 -3.99 -19.82
N VAL A 52 -10.07 -5.33 -19.96
CA VAL A 52 -10.75 -6.19 -18.98
C VAL A 52 -10.08 -6.12 -17.60
N ILE A 53 -8.74 -6.13 -17.56
CA ILE A 53 -7.97 -6.06 -16.31
C ILE A 53 -8.15 -4.69 -15.65
N ILE A 54 -8.19 -3.62 -16.45
CA ILE A 54 -8.41 -2.26 -15.95
C ILE A 54 -9.78 -2.15 -15.30
N VAL A 55 -10.84 -2.66 -15.95
CA VAL A 55 -12.19 -2.69 -15.36
C VAL A 55 -12.21 -3.52 -14.08
N PHE A 56 -11.52 -4.66 -14.06
CA PHE A 56 -11.39 -5.50 -12.87
C PHE A 56 -10.69 -4.77 -11.71
N LEU A 57 -9.56 -4.11 -11.98
CA LEU A 57 -8.84 -3.31 -10.99
C LEU A 57 -9.70 -2.13 -10.48
N LEU A 58 -10.49 -1.49 -11.35
CA LEU A 58 -11.42 -0.43 -10.97
C LEU A 58 -12.43 -0.94 -9.92
N PHE A 59 -13.05 -2.11 -10.15
CA PHE A 59 -13.98 -2.70 -9.19
C PHE A 59 -13.31 -3.00 -7.86
N ILE A 60 -12.09 -3.54 -7.88
CA ILE A 60 -11.32 -3.81 -6.66
C ILE A 60 -11.01 -2.52 -5.90
N THR A 61 -10.56 -1.47 -6.59
CA THR A 61 -10.28 -0.16 -5.99
C THR A 61 -11.52 0.43 -5.33
N ILE A 62 -12.66 0.44 -6.04
CA ILE A 62 -13.92 0.96 -5.49
C ILE A 62 -14.33 0.14 -4.26
N ALA A 63 -14.27 -1.18 -4.33
CA ALA A 63 -14.62 -2.05 -3.19
C ALA A 63 -13.69 -1.80 -1.99
N ALA A 64 -12.38 -1.74 -2.22
CA ALA A 64 -11.38 -1.53 -1.17
C ALA A 64 -11.57 -0.19 -0.46
N GLU A 65 -11.72 0.91 -1.21
CA GLU A 65 -11.93 2.23 -0.63
C GLU A 65 -13.31 2.35 0.04
N THR A 66 -14.35 1.74 -0.52
CA THR A 66 -15.70 1.76 0.08
C THR A 66 -15.72 1.03 1.42
N VAL A 67 -15.15 -0.18 1.50
CA VAL A 67 -15.04 -0.94 2.75
C VAL A 67 -14.22 -0.15 3.78
N ASP A 68 -13.12 0.44 3.35
CA ASP A 68 -12.27 1.24 4.23
C ASP A 68 -13.00 2.47 4.77
N PHE A 69 -13.73 3.18 3.92
CA PHE A 69 -14.54 4.35 4.28
C PHE A 69 -15.65 3.99 5.29
N PHE A 70 -16.39 2.91 5.05
CA PHE A 70 -17.42 2.44 5.98
C PHE A 70 -16.84 2.03 7.34
N LEU A 71 -15.64 1.45 7.39
CA LEU A 71 -14.99 1.09 8.65
C LEU A 71 -14.54 2.34 9.42
N VAL A 72 -14.06 3.37 8.72
CA VAL A 72 -13.74 4.68 9.33
C VAL A 72 -14.97 5.31 9.95
N GLU A 73 -16.08 5.36 9.23
CA GLU A 73 -17.32 5.99 9.69
C GLU A 73 -17.84 5.33 10.97
N LYS A 74 -17.65 4.01 11.12
CA LYS A 74 -17.99 3.25 12.33
C LYS A 74 -17.04 3.49 13.53
N GLY A 75 -16.17 4.49 13.44
CA GLY A 75 -15.28 4.89 14.53
C GLY A 75 -13.97 4.11 14.59
N ALA A 76 -13.55 3.46 13.49
CA ALA A 76 -12.24 2.82 13.46
C ALA A 76 -11.13 3.85 13.69
N LEU A 77 -10.17 3.48 14.53
CA LEU A 77 -9.01 4.32 14.83
C LEU A 77 -8.24 4.65 13.55
N GLN A 78 -7.94 5.93 13.34
CA GLN A 78 -7.05 6.38 12.27
C GLN A 78 -5.64 6.65 12.82
N PRO A 79 -4.58 6.30 12.07
CA PRO A 79 -3.23 6.64 12.46
C PRO A 79 -3.02 8.15 12.34
N VAL A 80 -2.48 8.77 13.39
CA VAL A 80 -2.15 10.20 13.33
C VAL A 80 -0.93 10.38 12.45
N ILE A 81 -1.09 11.04 11.30
CA ILE A 81 -0.01 11.31 10.36
C ILE A 81 0.92 12.36 10.98
N THR A 82 2.21 12.05 11.04
CA THR A 82 3.24 12.99 11.51
C THR A 82 4.47 12.81 10.62
N LYS A 83 5.16 13.90 10.29
CA LYS A 83 6.39 13.88 9.46
C LYS A 83 7.41 12.85 9.97
N LYS A 84 7.58 12.76 11.29
CA LYS A 84 8.45 11.75 11.92
C LYS A 84 7.98 10.32 11.67
N LYS A 85 6.68 10.04 11.80
CA LYS A 85 6.15 8.70 11.54
C LYS A 85 6.37 8.33 10.08
N LEU A 86 6.02 9.21 9.15
CA LEU A 86 6.24 9.03 7.71
C LEU A 86 7.71 8.73 7.39
N GLY A 87 8.67 9.45 7.98
CA GLY A 87 10.09 9.17 7.72
C GLY A 87 10.52 7.78 8.20
N VAL A 88 10.15 7.40 9.42
CA VAL A 88 10.61 6.13 10.01
C VAL A 88 9.90 4.92 9.39
N THR A 89 8.61 5.04 9.06
CA THR A 89 7.89 3.98 8.33
C THR A 89 8.43 3.80 6.93
N ALA A 90 8.87 4.87 6.25
CA ALA A 90 9.50 4.75 4.93
C ALA A 90 10.84 4.00 5.00
N ILE A 91 11.70 4.35 5.97
CA ILE A 91 13.00 3.68 6.14
C ILE A 91 12.82 2.19 6.45
N SER A 92 11.89 1.86 7.36
CA SER A 92 11.61 0.48 7.73
C SER A 92 10.90 -0.32 6.64
N ALA A 93 10.06 0.32 5.81
CA ALA A 93 9.50 -0.32 4.63
C ALA A 93 10.61 -0.70 3.64
N VAL A 94 11.51 0.24 3.33
CA VAL A 94 12.67 -0.06 2.48
C VAL A 94 13.53 -1.17 3.07
N ALA A 95 13.83 -1.13 4.37
CA ALA A 95 14.57 -2.18 5.05
C ALA A 95 13.86 -3.55 4.97
N GLY A 96 12.54 -3.58 5.19
CA GLY A 96 11.72 -4.78 5.06
C GLY A 96 11.77 -5.38 3.65
N ALA A 97 11.76 -4.53 2.63
CA ALA A 97 11.92 -4.94 1.23
C ALA A 97 13.27 -5.64 1.02
N PHE A 98 14.37 -5.05 1.50
CA PHE A 98 15.71 -5.65 1.39
C PHE A 98 15.87 -6.95 2.18
N ILE A 99 15.19 -7.09 3.32
CA ILE A 99 15.24 -8.32 4.14
C ILE A 99 14.48 -9.47 3.47
N MET A 100 13.32 -9.20 2.86
CA MET A 100 12.51 -10.23 2.20
C MET A 100 12.88 -10.49 0.74
N ALA A 101 13.59 -9.56 0.07
CA ALA A 101 14.01 -9.72 -1.32
C ALA A 101 14.79 -11.03 -1.59
N PRO A 102 15.76 -11.47 -0.76
CA PRO A 102 16.50 -12.71 -1.00
C PRO A 102 15.64 -13.98 -0.85
N LEU A 103 14.53 -13.91 -0.10
CA LEU A 103 13.70 -15.06 0.19
C LEU A 103 12.75 -15.39 -0.96
N TRP A 104 12.07 -14.37 -1.50
CA TRP A 104 10.98 -14.53 -2.47
C TRP A 104 11.12 -13.68 -3.74
N GLY A 105 12.25 -12.99 -3.97
CA GLY A 105 12.45 -12.15 -5.15
C GLY A 105 11.46 -10.97 -5.20
N GLY A 106 10.84 -10.75 -6.36
CA GLY A 106 9.88 -9.63 -6.60
C GLY A 106 8.75 -9.53 -5.56
N PRO A 107 7.97 -10.60 -5.33
CA PRO A 107 6.96 -10.65 -4.27
C PRO A 107 7.53 -10.36 -2.87
N GLY A 108 8.76 -10.79 -2.61
CA GLY A 108 9.49 -10.48 -1.37
C GLY A 108 9.76 -8.98 -1.21
N ILE A 109 10.07 -8.27 -2.29
CA ILE A 109 10.31 -6.82 -2.24
C ILE A 109 9.04 -6.07 -1.87
N TRP A 110 7.92 -6.27 -2.59
CA TRP A 110 6.68 -5.53 -2.30
C TRP A 110 6.04 -5.98 -0.98
N GLY A 111 6.05 -7.28 -0.70
CA GLY A 111 5.55 -7.85 0.56
C GLY A 111 6.37 -7.38 1.76
N GLY A 112 7.71 -7.41 1.65
CA GLY A 112 8.61 -6.90 2.68
C GLY A 112 8.48 -5.40 2.89
N PHE A 113 8.29 -4.63 1.81
CA PHE A 113 8.03 -3.20 1.88
C PHE A 113 6.76 -2.91 2.69
N PHE A 114 5.67 -3.61 2.35
CA PHE A 114 4.41 -3.48 3.05
C PHE A 114 4.50 -3.90 4.53
N LEU A 115 5.05 -5.10 4.80
CA LEU A 115 5.14 -5.64 6.16
C LEU A 115 6.08 -4.82 7.06
N GLY A 116 7.22 -4.37 6.54
CA GLY A 116 8.14 -3.50 7.27
C GLY A 116 7.52 -2.16 7.65
N GLY A 117 6.79 -1.55 6.71
CA GLY A 117 6.05 -0.31 6.97
C GLY A 117 4.90 -0.51 7.96
N LEU A 118 4.11 -1.58 7.80
CA LEU A 118 2.99 -1.93 8.66
C LEU A 118 3.45 -2.22 10.10
N ALA A 119 4.47 -3.06 10.27
CA ALA A 119 5.00 -3.40 11.59
C ALA A 119 5.45 -2.15 12.36
N THR A 120 6.19 -1.26 11.70
CA THR A 120 6.65 0.00 12.31
C THR A 120 5.49 0.93 12.64
N LEU A 121 4.51 1.06 11.75
CA LEU A 121 3.30 1.86 12.01
C LEU A 121 2.56 1.35 13.25
N MET A 122 2.39 0.02 13.35
CA MET A 122 1.75 -0.62 14.50
C MET A 122 2.53 -0.41 15.80
N ILE A 123 3.85 -0.59 15.78
CA ILE A 123 4.72 -0.34 16.92
C ILE A 123 4.59 1.12 17.40
N MET A 124 4.59 2.08 16.47
CA MET A 124 4.44 3.50 16.79
C MET A 124 3.07 3.83 17.38
N GLU A 125 2.00 3.24 16.86
CA GLU A 125 0.65 3.43 17.42
C GLU A 125 0.52 2.82 18.82
N ILE A 126 1.14 1.65 19.07
CA ILE A 126 1.20 1.03 20.40
C ILE A 126 1.97 1.93 21.37
N PHE A 127 3.14 2.46 21.00
CA PHE A 127 3.91 3.37 21.85
C PHE A 127 3.19 4.70 22.10
N ARG A 128 2.55 5.26 21.07
CA ARG A 128 1.73 6.47 21.21
C ARG A 128 0.60 6.24 22.22
N LYS A 129 -0.10 5.10 22.12
CA LYS A 129 -1.13 4.71 23.09
C LYS A 129 -0.56 4.55 24.51
N LYS A 130 0.60 3.90 24.68
CA LYS A 130 1.27 3.80 25.98
C LYS A 130 1.62 5.16 26.58
N LYS A 131 1.97 6.16 25.75
CA LYS A 131 2.26 7.53 26.20
C LYS A 131 1.00 8.34 26.52
N LEU A 132 -0.10 8.13 25.79
CA LEU A 132 -1.41 8.79 26.01
C LEU A 132 -2.24 8.16 27.13
N LYS A 133 -1.78 7.03 27.68
CA LYS A 133 -2.42 6.23 28.73
C LYS A 133 -2.69 6.97 30.05
N TYR A 134 -2.28 8.24 30.19
CA TYR A 134 -2.60 9.07 31.35
C TYR A 134 -3.98 9.75 31.28
N HIS A 135 -4.67 9.79 30.13
CA HIS A 135 -5.96 10.52 30.02
C HIS A 135 -7.06 9.88 29.15
N TYR A 136 -6.81 8.81 28.39
CA TYR A 136 -7.87 8.20 27.56
C TYR A 136 -7.64 6.70 27.32
N HIS A 137 -8.58 5.85 27.74
CA HIS A 137 -8.55 4.40 27.52
C HIS A 137 -9.05 4.05 26.11
N ALA A 138 -8.17 4.12 25.11
CA ALA A 138 -8.42 3.44 23.83
C ALA A 138 -8.21 1.93 24.01
N SER A 139 -9.22 1.12 23.68
CA SER A 139 -9.24 -0.32 23.93
C SER A 139 -8.16 -1.04 23.10
N ASN A 140 -7.67 -2.18 23.58
CA ASN A 140 -6.82 -3.08 22.79
C ASN A 140 -7.54 -3.52 21.50
N ARG A 141 -8.88 -3.54 21.52
CA ARG A 141 -9.72 -3.80 20.36
C ARG A 141 -9.46 -2.80 19.24
N ASP A 142 -9.25 -1.52 19.54
CA ASP A 142 -9.05 -0.49 18.51
C ASP A 142 -7.71 -0.60 17.78
N ILE A 143 -6.65 -1.10 18.46
CA ILE A 143 -5.37 -1.41 17.79
C ILE A 143 -5.57 -2.60 16.85
N PHE A 144 -6.30 -3.61 17.31
CA PHE A 144 -6.52 -4.81 16.54
C PHE A 144 -7.38 -4.55 15.30
N THR A 145 -8.44 -3.75 15.41
CA THR A 145 -9.26 -3.34 14.27
C THR A 145 -8.47 -2.48 13.28
N LEU A 146 -7.59 -1.60 13.77
CA LEU A 146 -6.64 -0.87 12.93
C LEU A 146 -5.72 -1.84 12.17
N ALA A 147 -5.12 -2.82 12.87
CA ALA A 147 -4.21 -3.79 12.27
C ALA A 147 -4.89 -4.56 11.14
N ILE A 148 -6.06 -5.14 11.41
CA ILE A 148 -6.85 -5.91 10.45
C ILE A 148 -7.19 -5.06 9.24
N ARG A 149 -7.75 -3.87 9.45
CA ARG A 149 -8.18 -2.97 8.37
C ARG A 149 -7.01 -2.61 7.44
N LYS A 150 -5.87 -2.22 8.03
CA LYS A 150 -4.64 -1.88 7.28
C LYS A 150 -4.06 -3.08 6.55
N PHE A 151 -4.07 -4.24 7.20
CA PHE A 151 -3.61 -5.48 6.61
C PHE A 151 -4.45 -5.86 5.39
N PHE A 152 -5.78 -5.87 5.52
CA PHE A 152 -6.69 -6.16 4.39
C PHE A 152 -6.49 -5.18 3.23
N LYS A 153 -6.48 -3.87 3.49
CA LYS A 153 -6.30 -2.86 2.43
C LYS A 153 -4.94 -3.02 1.73
N GLY A 154 -3.89 -3.29 2.49
CA GLY A 154 -2.56 -3.54 1.95
C GLY A 154 -2.44 -4.84 1.15
N VAL A 155 -3.09 -5.92 1.59
CA VAL A 155 -3.17 -7.17 0.82
C VAL A 155 -3.87 -6.95 -0.51
N ILE A 156 -4.95 -6.17 -0.54
CA ILE A 156 -5.62 -5.79 -1.79
C ILE A 156 -4.66 -5.00 -2.70
N ALA A 157 -3.94 -4.01 -2.15
CA ALA A 157 -2.96 -3.25 -2.92
C ALA A 157 -1.83 -4.13 -3.48
N LEU A 158 -1.30 -5.07 -2.69
CA LEU A 158 -0.31 -6.04 -3.15
C LEU A 158 -0.85 -6.95 -4.25
N PHE A 159 -2.11 -7.37 -4.14
CA PHE A 159 -2.77 -8.16 -5.17
C PHE A 159 -2.92 -7.38 -6.47
N MET A 160 -3.35 -6.11 -6.40
CA MET A 160 -3.43 -5.23 -7.57
C MET A 160 -2.06 -5.06 -8.25
N VAL A 161 -1.00 -4.85 -7.46
CA VAL A 161 0.38 -4.74 -7.94
C VAL A 161 0.82 -6.04 -8.64
N ALA A 162 0.55 -7.19 -8.03
CA ALA A 162 0.90 -8.48 -8.59
C ALA A 162 0.21 -8.75 -9.94
N VAL A 163 -1.11 -8.47 -10.03
CA VAL A 163 -1.88 -8.63 -11.27
C VAL A 163 -1.36 -7.70 -12.37
N SER A 164 -1.08 -6.45 -12.03
CA SER A 164 -0.56 -5.48 -13.01
C SER A 164 0.80 -5.90 -13.56
N LEU A 165 1.71 -6.32 -12.68
CA LEU A 165 3.05 -6.74 -13.09
C LEU A 165 3.05 -8.07 -13.84
N SER A 166 2.19 -9.02 -13.48
CA SER A 166 2.09 -10.29 -14.22
C SER A 166 1.68 -10.09 -15.67
N HIS A 167 0.93 -9.02 -15.98
CA HIS A 167 0.52 -8.73 -17.34
C HIS A 167 1.56 -7.92 -18.13
N ILE A 168 2.36 -7.08 -17.48
CA ILE A 168 3.43 -6.32 -18.14
C ILE A 168 4.62 -7.22 -18.50
N TYR A 169 4.91 -8.23 -17.67
CA TYR A 169 6.06 -9.11 -17.82
C TYR A 169 5.74 -10.49 -18.42
N SER A 170 4.47 -10.78 -18.73
CA SER A 170 4.07 -12.00 -19.46
C SER A 170 4.15 -11.80 -20.97
#